data_AF-A0A6J4UG26-F1
#
_entry.id   AF-A0A6J4UG26-F1
#
_cell.length_a   1.000
_cell.length_b   1.000
_cell.length_c   1.000
_cell.angle_alpha   90.00
_cell.angle_beta   90.00
_cell.angle_gamma   90.00
#
_symmetry.space_group_name_H-M   'P 1'
#
loop_
_entity.id
_entity.type
_entity.pdbx_description
1 polymer ?
#
loop_
_entity_poly.entity_id
_entity_poly.type
_entity_poly.pdbx_seq_one_letter_code
_entity_poly.pdbx_strand_id
1 'polypeptide(L)'
;MDNVFGQKNAGETADAMAKRVLTDARRAFGDEVEEPLLERYAHEAVASLWQESIRVKTFVPVLALREIREMLDGRGPIEVAAGVSVA
;
A
#
# COMPACT_ATOMS: atom_id res chain seq x y z
N MET A 1 36.64 12.87 10.06
CA MET A 1 35.96 12.44 8.81
C MET A 1 35.05 11.31 9.22
N ASP A 2 33.90 11.68 9.75
CA ASP A 2 33.00 10.75 10.42
C ASP A 2 31.99 10.22 9.40
N ASN A 3 31.91 8.89 9.33
CA ASN A 3 31.15 8.13 8.35
C ASN A 3 29.66 8.53 8.32
N VAL A 4 29.26 9.27 7.28
CA VAL A 4 27.88 9.71 6.99
C VAL A 4 27.07 8.61 6.27
N PHE A 5 27.09 7.38 6.78
CA PHE A 5 26.30 6.26 6.21
C PHE A 5 25.56 5.42 7.25
N GLY A 6 25.38 5.95 8.48
CA GLY A 6 24.75 5.25 9.60
C GLY A 6 23.28 5.58 9.85
N GLN A 7 22.59 6.30 8.96
CA GLN A 7 21.17 6.59 9.12
C GLN A 7 20.40 6.15 7.86
N LYS A 8 19.30 5.41 8.09
CA LYS A 8 18.08 5.24 7.24
C LYS A 8 17.65 3.78 7.12
N ASN A 9 17.44 3.09 8.23
CA ASN A 9 16.50 1.97 8.33
C ASN A 9 15.97 1.87 9.77
N ALA A 10 15.61 3.01 10.37
CA ALA A 10 14.70 2.95 11.51
C ALA A 10 13.39 2.38 10.92
N GLY A 11 13.05 1.14 11.30
CA GLY A 11 12.11 0.29 10.58
C GLY A 11 10.91 1.06 10.06
N GLU A 12 10.76 1.10 8.73
CA GLU A 12 9.55 1.61 8.09
C GLU A 12 8.36 0.90 8.74
N THR A 13 7.45 1.66 9.35
CA THR A 13 6.24 1.13 9.99
C THR A 13 5.09 1.12 8.98
N ALA A 14 4.06 0.30 9.24
CA ALA A 14 2.87 0.26 8.40
C ALA A 14 2.24 1.66 8.30
N ASP A 15 2.16 2.38 9.43
CA ASP A 15 1.60 3.74 9.46
C ASP A 15 2.42 4.75 8.65
N ALA A 16 3.74 4.68 8.71
CA ALA A 16 4.60 5.54 7.90
C ALA A 16 4.41 5.24 6.40
N MET A 17 4.26 3.97 6.05
CA MET A 17 3.96 3.54 4.70
C MET A 17 2.56 3.98 4.24
N ALA A 18 1.54 3.86 5.09
CA ALA A 18 0.18 4.33 4.81
C ALA A 18 0.14 5.84 4.54
N LYS A 19 0.86 6.65 5.32
CA LYS A 19 0.98 8.10 5.08
C LYS A 19 1.65 8.42 3.75
N ARG A 20 2.68 7.66 3.38
CA ARG A 20 3.35 7.78 2.08
C ARG A 20 2.38 7.44 0.94
N VAL A 21 1.70 6.30 1.04
CA VAL A 21 0.70 5.86 0.08
C VAL A 21 -0.44 6.86 -0.06
N LEU A 22 -0.93 7.41 1.06
CA LEU A 22 -1.96 8.45 1.05
C LEU A 22 -1.51 9.70 0.29
N THR A 23 -0.25 10.13 0.48
CA THR A 23 0.31 11.27 -0.27
C THR A 23 0.31 11.02 -1.77
N ASP A 24 0.68 9.80 -2.19
CA ASP A 24 0.69 9.42 -3.59
C ASP A 24 -0.73 9.23 -4.14
N ALA A 25 -1.65 8.67 -3.35
CA ALA A 25 -3.06 8.47 -3.70
C ALA A 25 -3.80 9.80 -3.89
N ARG A 26 -3.54 10.80 -3.02
CA ARG A 26 -4.06 12.17 -3.19
C ARG A 26 -3.66 12.77 -4.54
N ARG A 27 -2.41 12.58 -4.95
CA ARG A 27 -1.91 13.07 -6.25
C ARG A 27 -2.56 12.35 -7.43
N ALA A 28 -2.87 11.07 -7.27
CA ALA A 28 -3.39 10.24 -8.35
C ALA A 28 -4.93 10.29 -8.48
N PHE A 29 -5.64 10.44 -7.37
CA PHE A 29 -7.10 10.24 -7.29
C PHE A 29 -7.84 11.37 -6.54
N GLY A 30 -7.13 12.35 -5.97
CA GLY A 30 -7.72 13.36 -5.08
C GLY A 30 -8.73 14.30 -5.75
N ASP A 31 -8.71 14.41 -7.08
CA ASP A 31 -9.70 15.20 -7.82
C ASP A 31 -11.04 14.46 -8.00
N GLU A 32 -11.03 13.12 -7.89
CA GLU A 32 -12.18 12.25 -8.17
C GLU A 32 -12.77 11.62 -6.89
N VAL A 33 -12.01 11.60 -5.80
CA VAL A 33 -12.31 10.83 -4.59
C VAL A 33 -12.15 11.70 -3.35
N GLU A 34 -13.12 11.61 -2.44
CA GLU A 34 -13.07 12.33 -1.17
C GLU A 34 -11.89 11.87 -0.29
N GLU A 35 -11.26 12.84 0.35
CA GLU A 35 -10.09 12.64 1.21
C GLU A 35 -10.28 11.57 2.31
N PRO A 36 -11.40 11.51 3.07
CA PRO A 36 -11.58 10.49 4.09
C PRO A 36 -11.65 9.06 3.52
N LEU A 37 -12.13 8.91 2.29
CA LEU A 37 -12.20 7.62 1.63
C LEU A 37 -10.82 7.17 1.16
N LEU A 38 -10.01 8.08 0.61
CA LEU A 38 -8.61 7.82 0.24
C LEU A 38 -7.75 7.45 1.46
N GLU A 39 -7.95 8.12 2.59
CA GLU A 39 -7.28 7.78 3.85
C GLU A 39 -7.61 6.36 4.27
N ARG A 40 -8.91 5.99 4.25
CA ARG A 40 -9.34 4.62 4.57
C ARG A 40 -8.69 3.57 3.66
N TYR A 41 -8.75 3.77 2.35
CA TYR A 41 -8.19 2.81 1.38
C TYR A 41 -6.67 2.70 1.46
N ALA A 42 -5.95 3.79 1.71
CA ALA A 42 -4.51 3.75 1.92
C ALA A 42 -4.12 2.91 3.14
N HIS A 43 -4.87 3.03 4.23
CA HIS A 43 -4.67 2.22 5.43
C HIS A 43 -5.02 0.74 5.21
N GLU A 44 -6.15 0.45 4.56
CA GLU A 44 -6.58 -0.93 4.24
C GLU A 44 -5.58 -1.65 3.32
N ALA A 45 -5.16 -1.00 2.23
CA ALA A 45 -4.23 -1.59 1.27
C ALA A 45 -2.84 -1.84 1.89
N VAL A 46 -2.32 -0.88 2.66
CA VAL A 46 -1.04 -1.10 3.35
C VAL A 46 -1.19 -2.19 4.41
N ALA A 47 -2.26 -2.22 5.19
CA ALA A 47 -2.46 -3.26 6.20
C ALA A 47 -2.52 -4.68 5.57
N SER A 48 -3.18 -4.82 4.43
CA SER A 48 -3.23 -6.07 3.64
C SER A 48 -1.83 -6.53 3.24
N LEU A 49 -1.07 -5.66 2.57
CA LEU A 49 0.27 -5.97 2.05
C LEU A 49 1.33 -6.12 3.15
N TRP A 50 1.10 -5.51 4.31
CA TRP A 50 2.04 -5.55 5.44
C TRP A 50 1.91 -6.81 6.29
N GLN A 51 0.76 -7.48 6.24
CA GLN A 51 0.53 -8.78 6.87
C GLN A 51 1.10 -9.93 6.04
N GLU A 52 1.19 -9.77 4.72
CA GLU A 52 1.88 -10.75 3.88
C GLU A 52 3.35 -10.86 4.25
N SER A 53 3.92 -12.07 4.17
CA SER A 53 5.33 -12.39 4.50
C SER A 53 6.34 -11.79 3.51
N ILE A 54 6.05 -10.61 2.95
CA ILE A 54 6.87 -9.87 2.02
C ILE A 54 8.06 -9.31 2.79
N ARG A 55 9.21 -9.97 2.63
CA ARG A 55 10.50 -9.49 3.16
C ARG A 55 10.96 -8.17 2.51
N VAL A 56 10.43 -7.83 1.33
CA VAL A 56 10.83 -6.66 0.54
C VAL A 56 9.70 -5.64 0.47
N LYS A 57 9.71 -4.67 1.40
CA LYS A 57 8.66 -3.64 1.53
C LYS A 57 8.75 -2.51 0.50
N THR A 58 9.80 -2.50 -0.31
CA THR A 58 10.07 -1.46 -1.33
C THR A 58 8.93 -1.30 -2.34
N PHE A 59 8.19 -2.38 -2.63
CA PHE A 59 7.11 -2.38 -3.60
C PHE A 59 5.73 -2.10 -3.00
N VAL A 60 5.62 -2.01 -1.67
CA VAL A 60 4.34 -1.77 -0.98
C VAL A 60 3.63 -0.52 -1.50
N PRO A 61 4.30 0.63 -1.75
CA PRO A 61 3.60 1.79 -2.28
C PRO A 61 2.90 1.54 -3.61
N VAL A 62 3.58 0.87 -4.54
CA VAL A 62 3.05 0.63 -5.89
C VAL A 62 1.90 -0.37 -5.85
N LEU A 63 2.05 -1.44 -5.06
CA LEU A 63 1.01 -2.44 -4.87
C LEU A 63 -0.22 -1.84 -4.17
N ALA A 64 0.00 -1.00 -3.14
CA ALA A 64 -1.10 -0.34 -2.45
C ALA A 64 -1.88 0.61 -3.36
N LEU A 65 -1.21 1.40 -4.21
CA LEU A 65 -1.90 2.25 -5.19
C LEU A 65 -2.73 1.45 -6.20
N ARG A 66 -2.25 0.27 -6.60
CA ARG A 66 -3.01 -0.65 -7.44
C ARG A 66 -4.25 -1.17 -6.71
N GLU A 67 -4.13 -1.61 -5.47
CA GLU A 67 -5.27 -2.05 -4.66
C GLU A 67 -6.31 -0.93 -4.46
N ILE A 68 -5.86 0.29 -4.17
CA ILE A 68 -6.74 1.47 -4.06
C ILE A 68 -7.51 1.70 -5.37
N ARG A 69 -6.84 1.61 -6.52
CA ARG A 69 -7.51 1.73 -7.82
C ARG A 69 -8.56 0.64 -8.00
N GLU A 70 -8.25 -0.60 -7.65
CA GLU A 70 -9.20 -1.72 -7.73
C GLU A 70 -10.43 -1.48 -6.83
N MET A 71 -10.21 -1.04 -5.58
CA MET A 71 -11.28 -0.67 -4.64
C MET A 71 -12.16 0.46 -5.19
N LEU A 72 -11.57 1.48 -5.83
CA LEU A 72 -12.30 2.58 -6.45
C LEU A 72 -13.12 2.13 -7.67
N ASP A 73 -12.58 1.21 -8.45
CA ASP A 73 -13.26 0.63 -9.62
C ASP A 73 -14.35 -0.38 -9.22
N GLY A 74 -14.57 -0.60 -7.92
CA GLY A 74 -15.54 -1.58 -7.38
C GLY A 74 -15.10 -3.04 -7.57
N ARG A 75 -13.83 -3.26 -7.94
CA ARG A 75 -13.20 -4.57 -7.97
C ARG A 75 -12.54 -4.75 -6.59
N GLY A 76 -13.25 -5.38 -5.66
CA GLY A 76 -12.71 -5.67 -4.33
C GLY A 76 -11.32 -6.36 -4.40
N PRO A 77 -10.55 -6.32 -3.30
CA PRO A 77 -9.18 -6.85 -3.27
C PRO A 77 -9.17 -8.27 -3.85
N ILE A 78 -8.21 -8.54 -4.74
CA ILE A 78 -8.07 -9.85 -5.38
C ILE A 78 -7.82 -10.87 -4.28
N GLU A 79 -8.89 -11.56 -3.87
CA GLU A 79 -8.78 -12.83 -3.17
C GLU A 79 -8.10 -13.78 -4.15
N VAL A 80 -6.78 -13.94 -4.00
CA VAL A 80 -6.05 -15.00 -4.67
C VAL A 80 -6.49 -16.30 -4.00
N ALA A 81 -7.67 -16.78 -4.36
CA ALA A 81 -8.20 -18.05 -3.92
C ALA A 81 -7.23 -19.14 -4.39
N ALA A 82 -6.42 -19.63 -3.45
CA ALA A 82 -5.69 -20.87 -3.56
C ALA A 82 -6.71 -21.99 -3.83
N GLY A 83 -6.91 -22.32 -5.11
CA GLY A 83 -7.94 -23.27 -5.48
C GLY A 83 -8.11 -23.50 -6.98
N VAL A 84 -7.03 -23.45 -7.77
CA VAL A 84 -7.07 -24.09 -9.09
C VAL A 84 -6.96 -25.59 -8.88
N SER A 85 -8.11 -26.27 -8.86
CA SER A 85 -8.20 -27.67 -9.25
C SER A 85 -9.15 -27.73 -10.44
N VAL A 86 -8.58 -27.77 -11.64
CA VAL A 86 -9.31 -28.14 -12.85
C VAL A 86 -9.28 -29.66 -12.90
N ALA A 87 -10.45 -30.27 -12.66
CA ALA A 87 -10.73 -31.66 -13.01
C ALA A 87 -11.11 -31.75 -14.50
#